data_AF-A0A930MMN5-F1
#
_entry.id   AF-A0A930MMN5-F1
#
_cell.length_a   1.000
_cell.length_b   1.000
_cell.length_c   1.000
_cell.angle_alpha   90.00
_cell.angle_beta   90.00
_cell.angle_gamma   90.00
#
_symmetry.space_group_name_H-M   'P 1'
#
loop_
_entity.id
_entity.type
_entity.pdbx_description
1 polymer ?
#
loop_
_entity_poly.entity_id
_entity_poly.type
_entity_poly.pdbx_seq_one_letter_code
_entity_poly.pdbx_strand_id
1 'polypeptide(L)'
;MRGDEAMDDLCGRIERAALLHDIGKLVRRAHPEAKTHAACGAAFLERFFGGEGRDILRAVGHHHWSDLKDLRADADDISYIIYEADNLAAATDRRETEEGAGGFSASANLQSVFYLFADGGAHSVKEAFHLRGLDPETYEMQMPCPSAEIRATEAAYQDLCQHLEANFQRRSPLEMTVGELLRVLEGVLSYVPSSTARAEAADISLYDHVRLTAAYAAAMYRYFEAHGITDYRRCTTGDEGRAWREKPMYLLVSGDVSGIQPFIYGIPSAGALKSLRGRSFYLEILLENVVDEILTACGISRSALLYTGGGHFYLLLPNTDAVQEILTKCRQAVNAWLLEHFGTRLYLAMAWTPCAATEFGVTKEGGHGTQAAFRRVSELLSAEKLCRYSEDQLAALFSPSSALNKVRDASRECAICHTSTTELAQYRDASEIEVCPMCSGLYAFGERILAGDVFAVSEDAAANALPLPGLSGTLYLTAEKLAETDDLPQTLRRIYIKNKVYTGAQLATHLWLGDYTVRKDDGGVMELGQLAARSGG
;
A
#
# COMPACT_ATOMS: atom_id res chain seq x y z
N MET A 1 -14.10 19.82 5.42
CA MET A 1 -13.97 19.02 6.67
C MET A 1 -12.89 18.00 6.38
N ARG A 2 -11.74 18.09 7.06
CA ARG A 2 -10.47 17.44 6.66
C ARG A 2 -10.60 15.92 6.73
N GLY A 3 -10.25 15.23 5.64
CA GLY A 3 -10.53 13.80 5.42
C GLY A 3 -9.88 12.82 6.40
N ASP A 4 -8.84 13.24 7.14
CA ASP A 4 -8.13 12.39 8.11
C ASP A 4 -8.18 12.88 9.56
N GLU A 5 -8.67 14.09 9.85
CA GLU A 5 -8.89 14.53 11.24
C GLU A 5 -10.06 13.78 11.92
N ALA A 6 -10.83 13.00 11.15
CA ALA A 6 -11.91 12.14 11.67
C ALA A 6 -11.45 10.71 12.03
N MET A 7 -10.16 10.38 11.88
CA MET A 7 -9.61 9.05 12.16
C MET A 7 -9.00 8.92 13.57
N ASP A 8 -9.46 9.72 14.53
CA ASP A 8 -9.22 9.45 15.97
C ASP A 8 -10.41 8.69 16.60
N ASP A 9 -10.96 7.77 15.80
CA ASP A 9 -11.92 6.73 16.19
C ASP A 9 -11.18 5.51 16.75
N LEU A 10 -11.87 4.64 17.48
CA LEU A 10 -11.34 3.42 18.11
C LEU A 10 -10.55 2.53 17.11
N CYS A 11 -10.98 2.48 15.84
CA CYS A 11 -10.25 1.76 14.78
C CYS A 11 -8.80 2.24 14.62
N GLY A 12 -8.57 3.56 14.61
CA GLY A 12 -7.22 4.13 14.50
C GLY A 12 -6.33 3.77 15.69
N ARG A 13 -6.91 3.68 16.90
CA ARG A 13 -6.20 3.19 18.10
C ARG A 13 -5.85 1.70 18.00
N ILE A 14 -6.77 0.89 17.49
CA ILE A 14 -6.55 -0.54 17.23
C ILE A 14 -5.42 -0.73 16.21
N GLU A 15 -5.43 0.01 15.10
CA GLU A 15 -4.35 -0.05 14.11
C GLU A 15 -2.99 0.36 14.70
N ARG A 16 -2.94 1.45 15.48
CA ARG A 16 -1.70 1.84 16.18
C ARG A 16 -1.22 0.74 17.13
N ALA A 17 -2.11 0.14 17.92
CA ALA A 17 -1.75 -0.96 18.82
C ALA A 17 -1.24 -2.18 18.05
N ALA A 18 -1.88 -2.54 16.94
CA ALA A 18 -1.45 -3.63 16.07
C ALA A 18 -0.09 -3.36 15.42
N LEU A 19 0.17 -2.15 14.96
CA LEU A 19 1.48 -1.77 14.40
C LEU A 19 2.60 -1.78 15.45
N LEU A 20 2.27 -1.51 16.71
CA LEU A 20 3.23 -1.38 17.81
C LEU A 20 3.39 -2.65 18.67
N HIS A 21 2.52 -3.65 18.52
CA HIS A 21 2.45 -4.79 19.46
C HIS A 21 3.79 -5.52 19.62
N ASP A 22 4.55 -5.62 18.54
CA ASP A 22 5.72 -6.48 18.44
C ASP A 22 7.05 -5.74 18.36
N ILE A 23 7.05 -4.41 18.51
CA ILE A 23 8.30 -3.60 18.52
C ILE A 23 9.27 -4.04 19.61
N GLY A 24 8.75 -4.67 20.67
CA GLY A 24 9.55 -5.24 21.74
C GLY A 24 10.54 -6.32 21.25
N LYS A 25 10.29 -6.94 20.08
CA LYS A 25 11.25 -7.83 19.42
C LYS A 25 12.52 -7.07 19.04
N LEU A 26 12.40 -5.86 18.47
CA LEU A 26 13.54 -5.00 18.15
C LEU A 26 14.27 -4.59 19.44
N VAL A 27 13.54 -4.03 20.41
CA VAL A 27 14.09 -3.52 21.69
C VAL A 27 14.85 -4.61 22.44
N ARG A 28 14.26 -5.80 22.57
CA ARG A 28 14.89 -6.93 23.27
C ARG A 28 16.12 -7.47 22.56
N ARG A 29 16.18 -7.39 21.22
CA ARG A 29 17.36 -7.81 20.45
C ARG A 29 18.47 -6.75 20.47
N ALA A 30 18.12 -5.48 20.62
CA ALA A 30 19.07 -4.38 20.84
C ALA A 30 19.63 -4.37 22.27
N HIS A 31 18.80 -4.70 23.25
CA HIS A 31 19.14 -4.74 24.68
C HIS A 31 18.64 -6.05 25.30
N PRO A 32 19.44 -7.13 25.24
CA PRO A 32 19.03 -8.43 25.77
C PRO A 32 18.70 -8.40 27.27
N GLU A 33 17.41 -8.43 27.60
CA GLU A 33 16.88 -8.52 28.96
C GLU A 33 16.16 -9.87 29.20
N ALA A 34 16.00 -10.24 30.48
CA ALA A 34 15.24 -11.42 30.89
C ALA A 34 13.71 -11.28 30.72
N LYS A 35 13.21 -10.09 30.39
CA LYS A 35 11.79 -9.81 30.18
C LYS A 35 11.28 -10.38 28.84
N THR A 36 9.98 -10.59 28.75
CA THR A 36 9.30 -10.92 27.49
C THR A 36 9.36 -9.73 26.53
N HIS A 37 9.26 -9.96 25.22
CA HIS A 37 9.28 -8.85 24.27
C HIS A 37 8.04 -7.97 24.41
N ALA A 38 6.87 -8.53 24.76
CA ALA A 38 5.68 -7.75 25.10
C ALA A 38 5.95 -6.74 26.23
N ALA A 39 6.60 -7.17 27.32
CA ALA A 39 6.98 -6.30 28.43
C ALA A 39 8.04 -5.25 28.03
N CYS A 40 9.04 -5.62 27.22
CA CYS A 40 10.03 -4.69 26.67
C CYS A 40 9.37 -3.61 25.79
N GLY A 41 8.43 -4.01 24.92
CA GLY A 41 7.71 -3.09 24.03
C GLY A 41 6.84 -2.10 24.78
N ALA A 42 6.07 -2.57 25.75
CA ALA A 42 5.22 -1.70 26.57
C ALA A 42 6.07 -0.68 27.38
N ALA A 43 7.15 -1.12 28.03
CA ALA A 43 8.05 -0.23 28.77
C ALA A 43 8.77 0.79 27.86
N PHE A 44 9.10 0.39 26.63
CA PHE A 44 9.69 1.28 25.64
C PHE A 44 8.72 2.39 25.22
N LEU A 45 7.46 2.04 24.90
CA LEU A 45 6.44 3.01 24.47
C LEU A 45 5.99 3.96 25.56
N GLU A 46 5.95 3.50 26.81
CA GLU A 46 5.54 4.32 27.96
C GLU A 46 6.35 5.61 28.06
N ARG A 47 7.64 5.58 27.68
CA ARG A 47 8.54 6.75 27.61
C ARG A 47 8.04 7.86 26.68
N PHE A 48 7.26 7.51 25.65
CA PHE A 48 6.79 8.42 24.60
C PHE A 48 5.32 8.80 24.74
N PHE A 49 4.55 8.08 25.55
CA PHE A 49 3.10 8.28 25.69
C PHE A 49 2.72 9.28 26.78
N GLY A 50 3.66 9.74 27.61
CA GLY A 50 3.40 10.79 28.61
C GLY A 50 2.32 10.45 29.65
N GLY A 51 2.01 9.16 29.83
CA GLY A 51 0.94 8.68 30.73
C GLY A 51 -0.43 8.46 30.07
N GLU A 52 -0.56 8.74 28.77
CA GLU A 52 -1.73 8.43 27.93
C GLU A 52 -1.60 7.05 27.24
N GLY A 53 -2.55 6.71 26.35
CA GLY A 53 -2.47 5.48 25.53
C GLY A 53 -2.47 4.17 26.33
N ARG A 54 -3.11 4.14 27.50
CA ARG A 54 -3.11 2.96 28.41
C ARG A 54 -3.72 1.71 27.79
N ASP A 55 -4.71 1.89 26.92
CA ASP A 55 -5.31 0.87 26.06
C ASP A 55 -4.28 0.25 25.11
N ILE A 56 -3.53 1.09 24.38
CA ILE A 56 -2.48 0.65 23.46
C ILE A 56 -1.35 -0.07 24.22
N LEU A 57 -0.84 0.51 25.32
CA LEU A 57 0.21 -0.11 26.14
C LEU A 57 -0.24 -1.46 26.72
N ARG A 58 -1.51 -1.56 27.14
CA ARG A 58 -2.09 -2.80 27.63
C ARG A 58 -2.15 -3.85 26.51
N ALA A 59 -2.60 -3.50 25.32
CA ALA A 59 -2.62 -4.41 24.18
C ALA A 59 -1.21 -4.87 23.78
N VAL A 60 -0.24 -3.96 23.71
CA VAL A 60 1.17 -4.28 23.46
C VAL A 60 1.73 -5.21 24.55
N GLY A 61 1.37 -5.00 25.81
CA GLY A 61 1.83 -5.83 26.94
C GLY A 61 1.17 -7.21 27.03
N HIS A 62 0.00 -7.42 26.42
CA HIS A 62 -0.83 -8.63 26.61
C HIS A 62 -1.25 -9.33 25.31
N HIS A 63 -0.57 -9.09 24.20
CA HIS A 63 -0.90 -9.73 22.91
C HIS A 63 -0.54 -11.23 22.84
N HIS A 64 0.16 -11.79 23.83
CA HIS A 64 0.36 -13.24 23.96
C HIS A 64 -0.65 -13.87 24.92
N TRP A 65 -1.08 -15.10 24.65
CA TRP A 65 -2.02 -15.82 25.54
C TRP A 65 -1.52 -15.93 26.99
N SER A 66 -0.21 -16.08 27.19
CA SER A 66 0.43 -16.15 28.51
C SER A 66 0.09 -14.96 29.39
N ASP A 67 -0.03 -13.79 28.79
CA ASP A 67 -0.27 -12.53 29.46
C ASP A 67 -1.78 -12.18 29.42
N LEU A 68 -2.44 -12.43 28.29
CA LEU A 68 -3.86 -12.14 28.08
C LEU A 68 -4.79 -12.92 29.03
N LYS A 69 -4.48 -14.17 29.35
CA LYS A 69 -5.35 -15.02 30.19
C LYS A 69 -5.57 -14.46 31.60
N ASP A 70 -4.61 -13.68 32.09
CA ASP A 70 -4.61 -13.07 33.41
C ASP A 70 -5.09 -11.60 33.37
N LEU A 71 -5.37 -11.07 32.17
CA LEU A 71 -5.89 -9.72 31.97
C LEU A 71 -7.26 -9.55 32.65
N ARG A 72 -7.38 -8.48 33.43
CA ARG A 72 -8.62 -8.05 34.09
C ARG A 72 -9.15 -6.78 33.42
N ALA A 73 -9.52 -6.91 32.15
CA ALA A 73 -10.13 -5.84 31.36
C ALA A 73 -11.58 -6.20 31.00
N ASP A 74 -12.32 -5.19 30.53
CA ASP A 74 -13.69 -5.35 30.03
C ASP A 74 -13.70 -6.20 28.75
N ALA A 75 -14.86 -6.76 28.41
CA ALA A 75 -14.99 -7.70 27.29
C ALA A 75 -14.73 -7.05 25.92
N ASP A 76 -14.87 -5.73 25.83
CA ASP A 76 -14.66 -4.86 24.67
C ASP A 76 -13.24 -4.26 24.62
N ASP A 77 -12.29 -4.81 25.39
CA ASP A 77 -10.91 -4.35 25.37
C ASP A 77 -10.19 -4.69 24.05
N ILE A 78 -9.50 -3.71 23.47
CA ILE A 78 -8.77 -3.89 22.19
C ILE A 78 -7.69 -4.97 22.25
N SER A 79 -7.15 -5.30 23.43
CA SER A 79 -6.13 -6.35 23.60
C SER A 79 -6.59 -7.70 23.06
N TYR A 80 -7.90 -7.98 23.12
CA TYR A 80 -8.50 -9.20 22.58
C TYR A 80 -8.48 -9.25 21.05
N ILE A 81 -8.63 -8.09 20.39
CA ILE A 81 -8.52 -7.96 18.92
C ILE A 81 -7.06 -8.09 18.50
N ILE A 82 -6.15 -7.41 19.20
CA ILE A 82 -4.70 -7.46 18.88
C ILE A 82 -4.14 -8.87 19.02
N TYR A 83 -4.48 -9.57 20.10
CA TYR A 83 -4.10 -10.97 20.31
C TYR A 83 -4.52 -11.86 19.13
N GLU A 84 -5.75 -11.73 18.67
CA GLU A 84 -6.25 -12.59 17.60
C GLU A 84 -5.66 -12.20 16.24
N ALA A 85 -5.54 -10.90 15.96
CA ALA A 85 -4.92 -10.42 14.74
C ALA A 85 -3.45 -10.87 14.61
N ASP A 86 -2.66 -10.86 15.70
CA ASP A 86 -1.29 -11.38 15.74
C ASP A 86 -1.28 -12.89 15.43
N ASN A 87 -2.18 -13.67 16.05
CA ASN A 87 -2.30 -15.10 15.76
C ASN A 87 -2.66 -15.38 14.29
N LEU A 88 -3.51 -14.57 13.68
CA LEU A 88 -3.87 -14.70 12.27
C LEU A 88 -2.71 -14.36 11.35
N ALA A 89 -1.99 -13.25 11.60
CA ALA A 89 -0.79 -12.88 10.87
C ALA A 89 0.30 -13.96 11.00
N ALA A 90 0.59 -14.43 12.21
CA ALA A 90 1.56 -15.50 12.45
C ALA A 90 1.16 -16.83 11.78
N ALA A 91 -0.13 -17.16 11.70
CA ALA A 91 -0.59 -18.36 10.99
C ALA A 91 -0.41 -18.26 9.47
N THR A 92 -0.46 -17.05 8.92
CA THR A 92 -0.12 -16.76 7.51
C THR A 92 1.39 -16.81 7.27
N ASP A 93 2.20 -16.35 8.24
CA ASP A 93 3.65 -16.22 8.12
C ASP A 93 4.43 -17.54 8.27
N ARG A 94 3.99 -18.42 9.18
CA ARG A 94 4.80 -19.58 9.61
C ARG A 94 4.95 -20.63 8.51
N ARG A 95 6.21 -20.90 8.16
CA ARG A 95 6.64 -22.03 7.33
C ARG A 95 7.59 -22.91 8.13
N GLU A 96 7.12 -24.08 8.56
CA GLU A 96 7.94 -25.07 9.27
C GLU A 96 9.05 -25.59 8.33
N THR A 97 10.28 -25.68 8.81
CA THR A 97 11.42 -26.27 8.08
C THR A 97 11.78 -27.63 8.67
N GLU A 98 12.19 -28.59 7.82
CA GLU A 98 12.54 -29.96 8.25
C GLU A 98 13.81 -30.02 9.13
N GLU A 99 14.59 -28.93 9.21
CA GLU A 99 15.91 -28.86 9.87
C GLU A 99 15.90 -28.36 11.33
N GLY A 100 14.73 -28.05 11.89
CA GLY A 100 14.62 -27.30 13.16
C GLY A 100 14.86 -28.09 14.45
N ALA A 101 15.89 -27.72 15.22
CA ALA A 101 15.93 -27.93 16.67
C ALA A 101 15.16 -26.82 17.41
N GLY A 102 14.61 -27.10 18.59
CA GLY A 102 13.90 -26.07 19.40
C GLY A 102 14.80 -24.90 19.83
N GLY A 103 14.27 -23.68 19.81
CA GLY A 103 14.94 -22.46 20.29
C GLY A 103 14.97 -21.30 19.28
N PHE A 104 15.55 -20.17 19.69
CA PHE A 104 15.68 -18.95 18.90
C PHE A 104 17.14 -18.65 18.53
N SER A 105 17.35 -17.93 17.44
CA SER A 105 18.68 -17.46 17.02
C SER A 105 18.77 -15.93 17.09
N ALA A 106 19.56 -15.41 18.04
CA ALA A 106 19.76 -13.97 18.18
C ALA A 106 20.51 -13.35 16.99
N SER A 107 21.30 -14.16 16.26
CA SER A 107 22.09 -13.71 15.12
C SER A 107 21.44 -13.98 13.76
N ALA A 108 20.16 -14.37 13.73
CA ALA A 108 19.45 -14.63 12.48
C ALA A 108 19.17 -13.34 11.70
N ASN A 109 19.46 -13.39 10.40
CA ASN A 109 19.06 -12.39 9.43
C ASN A 109 17.72 -12.75 8.78
N LEU A 110 17.05 -11.76 8.19
CA LEU A 110 15.92 -11.98 7.31
C LEU A 110 16.37 -12.75 6.07
N GLN A 111 15.78 -13.93 5.84
CA GLN A 111 16.07 -14.80 4.70
C GLN A 111 15.37 -14.28 3.45
N SER A 112 15.96 -14.51 2.28
CA SER A 112 15.30 -14.23 1.01
C SER A 112 14.09 -15.13 0.84
N VAL A 113 12.91 -14.55 0.58
CA VAL A 113 11.69 -15.31 0.31
C VAL A 113 11.85 -16.23 -0.90
N PHE A 114 12.69 -15.85 -1.87
CA PHE A 114 12.97 -16.64 -3.07
C PHE A 114 13.70 -17.96 -2.79
N TYR A 115 14.39 -18.07 -1.66
CA TYR A 115 15.07 -19.31 -1.27
C TYR A 115 14.08 -20.47 -1.14
N LEU A 116 12.92 -20.23 -0.54
CA LEU A 116 11.90 -21.26 -0.32
C LEU A 116 11.08 -21.60 -1.57
N PHE A 117 11.06 -20.69 -2.57
CA PHE A 117 10.33 -20.91 -3.82
C PHE A 117 11.08 -21.82 -4.80
N ALA A 118 12.40 -21.96 -4.69
CA ALA A 118 13.22 -22.79 -5.57
C ALA A 118 13.35 -24.23 -5.01
N ASP A 119 12.58 -25.19 -5.56
CA ASP A 119 12.69 -26.64 -5.32
C ASP A 119 12.94 -27.05 -3.86
N GLY A 120 12.23 -26.41 -2.91
CA GLY A 120 12.35 -26.73 -1.48
C GLY A 120 13.74 -26.49 -0.87
N GLY A 121 14.57 -25.63 -1.48
CA GLY A 121 15.91 -25.29 -0.97
C GLY A 121 16.98 -26.34 -1.20
N ALA A 122 16.70 -27.41 -1.96
CA ALA A 122 17.61 -28.55 -2.13
C ALA A 122 18.87 -28.25 -2.96
N HIS A 123 18.88 -27.16 -3.75
CA HIS A 123 19.97 -26.84 -4.70
C HIS A 123 20.38 -25.36 -4.75
N SER A 124 19.83 -24.50 -3.90
CA SER A 124 20.18 -23.08 -3.83
C SER A 124 20.96 -22.75 -2.56
N VAL A 125 21.91 -21.82 -2.67
CA VAL A 125 22.57 -21.26 -1.48
C VAL A 125 21.50 -20.51 -0.68
N LYS A 126 21.45 -20.72 0.64
CA LYS A 126 20.54 -19.97 1.50
C LYS A 126 20.99 -18.53 1.58
N GLU A 127 20.21 -17.62 1.02
CA GLU A 127 20.52 -16.19 0.99
C GLU A 127 19.72 -15.40 2.04
N ALA A 128 20.30 -14.31 2.54
CA ALA A 128 19.69 -13.44 3.52
C ALA A 128 20.11 -11.98 3.30
N PHE A 129 19.40 -11.06 3.94
CA PHE A 129 19.65 -9.62 3.87
C PHE A 129 20.42 -9.12 5.08
N HIS A 130 21.22 -8.06 4.89
CA HIS A 130 21.85 -7.38 6.01
C HIS A 130 20.79 -6.70 6.90
N LEU A 131 21.02 -6.73 8.21
CA LEU A 131 20.16 -6.05 9.17
C LEU A 131 20.47 -4.54 9.13
N ARG A 132 19.67 -3.78 8.37
CA ARG A 132 19.73 -2.31 8.28
C ARG A 132 18.38 -1.72 7.87
N GLY A 133 18.18 -0.44 8.12
CA GLY A 133 16.95 0.26 7.75
C GLY A 133 16.86 0.49 6.23
N LEU A 134 15.69 0.91 5.77
CA LEU A 134 15.56 1.52 4.45
C LEU A 134 16.03 2.97 4.55
N ASP A 135 17.13 3.26 3.85
CA ASP A 135 17.63 4.62 3.70
C ASP A 135 17.22 5.16 2.31
N PRO A 136 16.22 6.05 2.25
CA PRO A 136 15.78 6.65 1.00
C PRO A 136 16.78 7.65 0.42
N GLU A 137 17.82 8.07 1.15
CA GLU A 137 18.83 9.02 0.63
C GLU A 137 20.01 8.31 -0.04
N THR A 138 20.39 7.11 0.40
CA THR A 138 21.50 6.35 -0.20
C THR A 138 21.08 5.48 -1.37
N TYR A 139 19.79 5.14 -1.51
CA TYR A 139 19.22 4.36 -2.63
C TYR A 139 19.92 3.02 -2.92
N GLU A 140 20.72 2.50 -1.98
CA GLU A 140 21.42 1.24 -2.18
C GLU A 140 20.44 0.08 -1.99
N MET A 141 20.00 -0.49 -3.11
CA MET A 141 19.22 -1.71 -3.12
C MET A 141 20.03 -2.84 -2.46
N GLN A 142 19.48 -3.43 -1.39
CA GLN A 142 20.08 -4.60 -0.78
C GLN A 142 19.82 -5.83 -1.63
N MET A 143 20.88 -6.35 -2.24
CA MET A 143 20.86 -7.69 -2.78
C MET A 143 21.06 -8.68 -1.64
N PRO A 144 20.31 -9.81 -1.63
CA PRO A 144 20.57 -10.86 -0.66
C PRO A 144 21.95 -11.48 -0.94
N CYS A 145 22.61 -11.97 0.10
CA CYS A 145 23.92 -12.62 0.01
C CYS A 145 23.92 -13.94 0.78
N PRO A 146 24.92 -14.81 0.59
CA PRO A 146 24.99 -16.09 1.29
C PRO A 146 24.87 -15.91 2.82
N SER A 147 23.86 -16.53 3.42
CA SER A 147 23.55 -16.39 4.84
C SER A 147 24.66 -16.85 5.79
N ALA A 148 25.61 -17.64 5.30
CA ALA A 148 26.82 -18.03 6.04
C ALA A 148 27.81 -16.87 6.23
N GLU A 149 27.76 -15.85 5.36
CA GLU A 149 28.70 -14.72 5.33
C GLU A 149 28.24 -13.55 6.20
N ILE A 150 26.96 -13.53 6.59
CA ILE A 150 26.36 -12.42 7.34
C ILE A 150 25.71 -12.90 8.64
N ARG A 151 25.71 -12.01 9.63
CA ARG A 151 25.06 -12.25 10.92
C ARG A 151 24.46 -10.96 11.44
N ALA A 152 23.25 -11.04 11.99
CA ALA A 152 22.68 -9.95 12.76
C ALA A 152 23.50 -9.76 14.05
N THR A 153 23.80 -8.51 14.39
CA THR A 153 24.55 -8.14 15.59
C THR A 153 23.69 -7.29 16.50
N GLU A 154 23.99 -7.34 17.80
CA GLU A 154 23.35 -6.46 18.79
C GLU A 154 23.54 -4.98 18.43
N ALA A 155 24.74 -4.60 17.97
CA ALA A 155 25.04 -3.23 17.54
C ALA A 155 24.15 -2.77 16.37
N ALA A 156 23.87 -3.64 15.39
CA ALA A 156 22.96 -3.32 14.29
C ALA A 156 21.50 -3.16 14.77
N TYR A 157 21.06 -3.99 15.73
CA TYR A 157 19.76 -3.80 16.37
C TYR A 157 19.69 -2.50 17.18
N GLN A 158 20.78 -2.12 17.87
CA GLN A 158 20.87 -0.87 18.62
C GLN A 158 20.78 0.36 17.70
N ASP A 159 21.45 0.34 16.54
CA ASP A 159 21.35 1.39 15.53
C ASP A 159 19.90 1.59 15.03
N LEU A 160 19.24 0.50 14.66
CA LEU A 160 17.82 0.52 14.29
C LEU A 160 16.92 1.04 15.41
N CYS A 161 17.18 0.62 16.65
CA CYS A 161 16.43 1.09 17.82
C CYS A 161 16.62 2.59 18.04
N GLN A 162 17.84 3.12 17.85
CA GLN A 162 18.13 4.55 17.95
C GLN A 162 17.40 5.36 16.87
N HIS A 163 17.34 4.86 15.63
CA HIS A 163 16.56 5.49 14.56
C HIS A 163 15.05 5.51 14.89
N LEU A 164 14.51 4.44 15.46
CA LEU A 164 13.12 4.40 15.91
C LEU A 164 12.88 5.41 17.05
N GLU A 165 13.75 5.42 18.06
CA GLU A 165 13.68 6.38 19.17
C GLU A 165 13.73 7.83 18.68
N ALA A 166 14.63 8.15 17.75
CA ALA A 166 14.74 9.50 17.21
C ALA A 166 13.45 9.96 16.50
N ASN A 167 12.76 9.07 15.79
CA ASN A 167 11.46 9.39 15.19
C ASN A 167 10.38 9.60 16.27
N PHE A 168 10.32 8.72 17.27
CA PHE A 168 9.33 8.81 18.36
C PHE A 168 9.56 9.98 19.33
N GLN A 169 10.79 10.49 19.43
CA GLN A 169 11.09 11.73 20.16
C GLN A 169 10.65 12.98 19.40
N ARG A 170 10.69 12.96 18.06
CA ARG A 170 10.23 14.08 17.23
C ARG A 170 8.72 14.24 17.28
N ARG A 171 7.99 13.11 17.26
CA ARG A 171 6.53 13.06 17.40
C ARG A 171 6.16 11.76 18.08
N SER A 172 5.31 11.81 19.10
CA SER A 172 4.91 10.58 19.81
C SER A 172 4.18 9.63 18.87
N PRO A 173 4.41 8.30 18.92
CA PRO A 173 3.65 7.34 18.13
C PRO A 173 2.14 7.38 18.43
N LEU A 174 1.74 7.91 19.59
CA LEU A 174 0.33 8.15 19.92
C LEU A 174 -0.27 9.30 19.09
N GLU A 175 0.52 10.32 18.78
CA GLU A 175 0.13 11.53 18.05
C GLU A 175 0.33 11.39 16.54
N MET A 176 1.01 10.33 16.10
CA MET A 176 1.16 10.01 14.69
C MET A 176 -0.16 9.54 14.09
N THR A 177 -0.41 9.96 12.87
CA THR A 177 -1.37 9.27 11.99
C THR A 177 -0.89 7.84 11.72
N VAL A 178 -1.80 6.94 11.37
CA VAL A 178 -1.44 5.56 11.04
C VAL A 178 -0.48 5.50 9.83
N GLY A 179 -0.64 6.40 8.86
CA GLY A 179 0.27 6.53 7.71
C GLY A 179 1.70 6.95 8.09
N GLU A 180 1.86 7.92 9.01
CA GLU A 180 3.17 8.29 9.55
C GLU A 180 3.85 7.11 10.26
N LEU A 181 3.06 6.39 11.07
CA LEU A 181 3.57 5.25 11.80
C LEU A 181 3.99 4.12 10.86
N LEU A 182 3.19 3.79 9.85
CA LEU A 182 3.54 2.83 8.79
C LEU A 182 4.88 3.20 8.13
N ARG A 183 5.07 4.47 7.75
CA ARG A 183 6.31 4.94 7.12
C ARG A 183 7.53 4.78 8.03
N VAL A 184 7.40 5.16 9.32
CA VAL A 184 8.50 5.03 10.29
C VAL A 184 8.86 3.57 10.49
N LEU A 185 7.86 2.69 10.62
CA LEU A 185 8.07 1.26 10.84
C LEU A 185 8.63 0.58 9.59
N GLU A 186 8.21 0.95 8.38
CA GLU A 186 8.80 0.47 7.11
C GLU A 186 10.28 0.82 7.06
N GLY A 187 10.62 2.08 7.35
CA GLY A 187 12.01 2.57 7.38
C GLY A 187 12.94 1.76 8.30
N VAL A 188 12.44 1.23 9.41
CA VAL A 188 13.27 0.55 10.43
C VAL A 188 13.15 -0.97 10.37
N LEU A 189 11.98 -1.52 10.06
CA LEU A 189 11.65 -2.92 10.30
C LEU A 189 11.65 -3.82 9.04
N SER A 190 11.78 -3.26 7.83
CA SER A 190 11.70 -4.05 6.58
C SER A 190 12.76 -5.14 6.42
N TYR A 191 13.94 -5.01 7.03
CA TYR A 191 14.98 -6.06 7.04
C TYR A 191 15.19 -6.71 8.41
N VAL A 192 14.26 -6.49 9.34
CA VAL A 192 14.23 -7.17 10.64
C VAL A 192 13.38 -8.43 10.50
N PRO A 193 13.87 -9.64 10.86
CA PRO A 193 13.03 -10.85 10.79
C PRO A 193 11.94 -10.85 11.87
N SER A 194 10.70 -11.17 11.51
CA SER A 194 9.59 -11.25 12.48
C SER A 194 9.80 -12.37 13.51
N SER A 195 10.15 -13.57 13.04
CA SER A 195 10.53 -14.73 13.88
C SER A 195 12.00 -15.06 13.69
N THR A 196 12.67 -15.46 14.77
CA THR A 196 14.02 -16.04 14.73
C THR A 196 14.02 -17.47 15.24
N ALA A 197 12.85 -18.12 15.27
CA ALA A 197 12.72 -19.52 15.62
C ALA A 197 13.53 -20.37 14.64
N ARG A 198 14.32 -21.32 15.15
CA ARG A 198 15.18 -22.16 14.31
C ARG A 198 14.40 -23.19 13.48
N ALA A 199 13.16 -23.48 13.87
CA ALA A 199 12.28 -24.43 13.20
C ALA A 199 11.36 -23.78 12.15
N GLU A 200 11.50 -22.47 11.93
CA GLU A 200 10.71 -21.71 10.97
C GLU A 200 11.65 -21.05 9.96
N ALA A 201 11.15 -20.84 8.74
CA ALA A 201 11.82 -19.92 7.84
C ALA A 201 11.70 -18.49 8.40
N ALA A 202 12.82 -17.77 8.38
CA ALA A 202 12.87 -16.38 8.84
C ALA A 202 12.77 -15.44 7.63
N ASP A 203 11.79 -15.65 6.75
CA ASP A 203 11.61 -14.97 5.46
C ASP A 203 10.55 -13.86 5.47
N ILE A 204 9.87 -13.65 6.60
CA ILE A 204 8.90 -12.58 6.79
C ILE A 204 9.53 -11.43 7.59
N SER A 205 9.43 -10.22 7.03
CA SER A 205 9.88 -9.00 7.71
C SER A 205 8.97 -8.66 8.89
N LEU A 206 9.54 -8.05 9.92
CA LEU A 206 8.77 -7.59 11.08
C LEU A 206 7.81 -6.47 10.66
N TYR A 207 8.16 -5.65 9.67
CA TYR A 207 7.26 -4.65 9.10
C TYR A 207 6.01 -5.28 8.48
N ASP A 208 6.18 -6.26 7.59
CA ASP A 208 5.05 -6.91 6.92
C ASP A 208 4.15 -7.64 7.92
N HIS A 209 4.76 -8.27 8.93
CA HIS A 209 4.03 -8.92 10.01
C HIS A 209 3.14 -7.93 10.79
N VAL A 210 3.69 -6.80 11.27
CA VAL A 210 2.89 -5.83 12.04
C VAL A 210 1.88 -5.09 11.17
N ARG A 211 2.18 -4.86 9.88
CA ARG A 211 1.25 -4.27 8.91
C ARG A 211 0.07 -5.20 8.64
N LEU A 212 0.33 -6.49 8.41
CA LEU A 212 -0.72 -7.50 8.20
C LEU A 212 -1.56 -7.71 9.46
N THR A 213 -0.93 -7.68 10.64
CA THR A 213 -1.62 -7.67 11.93
C THR A 213 -2.59 -6.49 12.03
N ALA A 214 -2.16 -5.29 11.63
CA ALA A 214 -3.03 -4.10 11.60
C ALA A 214 -4.18 -4.25 10.60
N ALA A 215 -3.94 -4.83 9.42
CA ALA A 215 -4.99 -5.11 8.44
C ALA A 215 -6.07 -6.06 9.01
N TYR A 216 -5.65 -7.17 9.63
CA TYR A 216 -6.58 -8.12 10.27
C TYR A 216 -7.35 -7.46 11.42
N ALA A 217 -6.67 -6.68 12.27
CA ALA A 217 -7.28 -6.01 13.41
C ALA A 217 -8.33 -4.97 12.98
N ALA A 218 -8.00 -4.12 11.99
CA ALA A 218 -8.91 -3.11 11.47
C ALA A 218 -10.14 -3.73 10.80
N ALA A 219 -9.94 -4.71 9.94
CA ALA A 219 -11.05 -5.40 9.27
C ALA A 219 -11.92 -6.19 10.27
N MET A 220 -11.32 -6.85 11.27
CA MET A 220 -12.07 -7.53 12.33
C MET A 220 -12.92 -6.54 13.13
N TYR A 221 -12.32 -5.43 13.56
CA TYR A 221 -13.02 -4.40 14.32
C TYR A 221 -14.20 -3.80 13.52
N ARG A 222 -13.97 -3.38 12.28
CA ARG A 222 -15.03 -2.82 11.43
C ARG A 222 -16.15 -3.82 11.13
N TYR A 223 -15.82 -5.10 11.03
CA TYR A 223 -16.82 -6.16 10.94
C TYR A 223 -17.64 -6.26 12.25
N PHE A 224 -16.99 -6.24 13.41
CA PHE A 224 -17.67 -6.26 14.71
C PHE A 224 -18.59 -5.06 14.91
N GLU A 225 -18.10 -3.87 14.59
CA GLU A 225 -18.85 -2.61 14.66
C GLU A 225 -20.11 -2.66 13.79
N ALA A 226 -19.98 -3.10 12.53
CA ALA A 226 -21.12 -3.21 11.60
C ALA A 226 -22.19 -4.21 12.07
N HIS A 227 -21.83 -5.18 12.92
CA HIS A 227 -22.74 -6.21 13.43
C HIS A 227 -23.12 -6.01 14.92
N GLY A 228 -22.73 -4.89 15.54
CA GLY A 228 -23.02 -4.59 16.94
C GLY A 228 -22.38 -5.57 17.94
N ILE A 229 -21.24 -6.15 17.59
CA ILE A 229 -20.49 -7.09 18.44
C ILE A 229 -19.57 -6.28 19.35
N THR A 230 -19.76 -6.40 20.66
CA THR A 230 -18.93 -5.70 21.67
C THR A 230 -18.14 -6.65 22.58
N ASP A 231 -18.50 -7.94 22.65
CA ASP A 231 -17.77 -8.94 23.44
C ASP A 231 -16.60 -9.51 22.62
N TYR A 232 -15.54 -8.71 22.46
CA TYR A 232 -14.33 -9.10 21.73
C TYR A 232 -13.69 -10.31 22.37
N ARG A 233 -13.59 -10.35 23.70
CA ARG A 233 -13.02 -11.46 24.47
C ARG A 233 -13.62 -12.80 24.05
N ARG A 234 -14.95 -12.89 24.01
CA ARG A 234 -15.66 -14.12 23.62
C ARG A 234 -15.41 -14.46 22.15
N CYS A 235 -15.37 -13.46 21.28
CA CYS A 235 -15.19 -13.64 19.84
C CYS A 235 -13.75 -13.98 19.42
N THR A 236 -12.76 -13.77 20.28
CA THR A 236 -11.34 -13.95 19.93
C THR A 236 -10.60 -14.96 20.80
N THR A 237 -11.23 -15.51 21.83
CA THR A 237 -10.57 -16.47 22.75
C THR A 237 -11.33 -17.79 22.86
N GLY A 238 -10.60 -18.84 23.25
CA GLY A 238 -11.18 -20.16 23.52
C GLY A 238 -11.79 -20.83 22.29
N ASP A 239 -12.83 -21.64 22.52
CA ASP A 239 -13.50 -22.43 21.48
C ASP A 239 -14.36 -21.57 20.57
N GLU A 240 -14.97 -20.53 21.13
CA GLU A 240 -15.74 -19.56 20.36
C GLU A 240 -14.85 -18.78 19.40
N GLY A 241 -13.69 -18.28 19.85
CA GLY A 241 -12.73 -17.64 18.96
C GLY A 241 -12.34 -18.50 17.76
N ARG A 242 -12.14 -19.81 17.95
CA ARG A 242 -11.89 -20.74 16.84
C ARG A 242 -13.09 -20.85 15.88
N ALA A 243 -14.32 -20.84 16.39
CA ALA A 243 -15.51 -20.82 15.55
C ALA A 243 -15.66 -19.50 14.77
N TRP A 244 -15.22 -18.37 15.35
CA TRP A 244 -15.20 -17.07 14.67
C TRP A 244 -14.21 -17.02 13.51
N ARG A 245 -13.08 -17.74 13.59
CA ARG A 245 -12.11 -17.84 12.47
C ARG A 245 -12.70 -18.45 11.20
N GLU A 246 -13.74 -19.28 11.32
CA GLU A 246 -14.44 -19.91 10.19
C GLU A 246 -15.50 -18.99 9.57
N LYS A 247 -15.83 -17.86 10.22
CA LYS A 247 -16.79 -16.91 9.65
C LYS A 247 -16.12 -16.05 8.58
N PRO A 248 -16.80 -15.74 7.47
CA PRO A 248 -16.27 -14.90 6.42
C PRO A 248 -16.29 -13.42 6.82
N MET A 249 -15.40 -13.02 7.74
CA MET A 249 -15.31 -11.65 8.25
C MET A 249 -14.52 -10.71 7.33
N TYR A 250 -13.72 -11.29 6.43
CA TYR A 250 -12.80 -10.54 5.57
C TYR A 250 -13.26 -10.57 4.11
N LEU A 251 -12.82 -9.57 3.37
CA LEU A 251 -13.08 -9.42 1.96
C LEU A 251 -11.74 -9.23 1.23
N LEU A 252 -11.37 -10.21 0.42
CA LEU A 252 -10.23 -10.08 -0.49
C LEU A 252 -10.70 -9.36 -1.75
N VAL A 253 -10.19 -8.16 -1.96
CA VAL A 253 -10.53 -7.32 -3.12
C VAL A 253 -9.35 -7.29 -4.08
N SER A 254 -9.63 -7.41 -5.38
CA SER A 254 -8.65 -7.22 -6.45
C SER A 254 -9.14 -6.19 -7.46
N GLY A 255 -8.24 -5.30 -7.87
CA GLY A 255 -8.46 -4.37 -8.96
C GLY A 255 -7.42 -4.56 -10.06
N ASP A 256 -7.83 -4.34 -11.31
CA ASP A 256 -6.94 -4.36 -12.48
C ASP A 256 -7.35 -3.35 -13.55
N VAL A 257 -6.40 -2.53 -13.98
CA VAL A 257 -6.55 -1.58 -15.07
C VAL A 257 -6.26 -2.27 -16.41
N SER A 258 -7.32 -2.47 -17.21
CA SER A 258 -7.20 -2.95 -18.58
C SER A 258 -6.87 -1.82 -19.56
N GLY A 259 -6.00 -2.10 -20.54
CA GLY A 259 -5.66 -1.17 -21.63
C GLY A 259 -4.40 -0.32 -21.42
N ILE A 260 -3.59 -0.65 -20.41
CA ILE A 260 -2.36 0.07 -20.05
C ILE A 260 -1.38 0.17 -21.22
N GLN A 261 -1.07 -0.95 -21.89
CA GLN A 261 -0.08 -0.97 -22.98
C GLN A 261 -0.46 -0.03 -24.14
N PRO A 262 -1.66 -0.14 -24.76
CA PRO A 262 -2.09 0.82 -25.78
C PRO A 262 -2.09 2.27 -25.29
N PHE A 263 -2.49 2.50 -24.03
CA PHE A 263 -2.51 3.84 -23.45
C PHE A 263 -1.11 4.47 -23.33
N ILE A 264 -0.13 3.69 -22.86
CA ILE A 264 1.24 4.20 -22.66
C ILE A 264 1.96 4.37 -24.00
N TYR A 265 1.91 3.36 -24.88
CA TYR A 265 2.75 3.31 -26.07
C TYR A 265 2.14 3.91 -27.34
N GLY A 266 0.84 4.23 -27.33
CA GLY A 266 0.15 4.87 -28.46
C GLY A 266 0.49 6.36 -28.61
N ILE A 267 1.78 6.70 -28.75
CA ILE A 267 2.28 8.08 -28.78
C ILE A 267 3.18 8.37 -29.99
N PRO A 268 3.36 9.64 -30.40
CA PRO A 268 4.31 10.00 -31.45
C PRO A 268 5.77 9.77 -31.01
N SER A 269 6.66 9.53 -31.99
CA SER A 269 8.11 9.38 -31.73
C SER A 269 8.77 10.65 -31.21
N ALA A 270 8.29 11.82 -31.64
CA ALA A 270 8.77 13.10 -31.14
C ALA A 270 8.38 13.26 -29.66
N GLY A 271 9.36 13.56 -28.80
CA GLY A 271 9.13 13.72 -27.36
C GLY A 271 8.62 12.47 -26.65
N ALA A 272 8.88 11.28 -27.20
CA ALA A 272 8.31 10.04 -26.73
C ALA A 272 8.62 9.74 -25.25
N LEU A 273 9.85 9.96 -24.78
CA LEU A 273 10.22 9.64 -23.39
C LEU A 273 9.44 10.45 -22.37
N LYS A 274 9.17 11.73 -22.66
CA LYS A 274 8.38 12.61 -21.79
C LYS A 274 6.94 12.11 -21.70
N SER A 275 6.32 11.81 -22.85
CA SER A 275 4.96 11.29 -22.89
C SER A 275 4.83 9.90 -22.24
N LEU A 276 5.79 8.99 -22.47
CA LEU A 276 5.84 7.67 -21.83
C LEU A 276 5.90 7.79 -20.31
N ARG A 277 6.82 8.60 -19.80
CA ARG A 277 7.00 8.78 -18.36
C ARG A 277 5.76 9.40 -17.72
N GLY A 278 5.21 10.44 -18.36
CA GLY A 278 4.00 11.10 -17.89
C GLY A 278 2.80 10.15 -17.83
N ARG A 279 2.59 9.34 -18.87
CA ARG A 279 1.50 8.35 -18.93
C ARG A 279 1.66 7.20 -17.94
N SER A 280 2.86 6.61 -17.89
CA SER A 280 3.15 5.50 -16.97
C SER A 280 2.96 5.94 -15.53
N PHE A 281 3.51 7.09 -15.16
CA PHE A 281 3.45 7.57 -13.78
C PHE A 281 2.07 8.11 -13.41
N TYR A 282 1.34 8.70 -14.36
CA TYR A 282 -0.05 9.09 -14.16
C TYR A 282 -0.94 7.88 -13.81
N LEU A 283 -0.75 6.73 -14.48
CA LEU A 283 -1.51 5.52 -14.16
C LEU A 283 -1.21 4.98 -12.76
N GLU A 284 0.05 5.08 -12.32
CA GLU A 284 0.44 4.70 -10.97
C GLU A 284 -0.30 5.55 -9.93
N ILE A 285 -0.25 6.88 -10.06
CA ILE A 285 -0.94 7.79 -9.15
C ILE A 285 -2.47 7.64 -9.25
N LEU A 286 -3.03 7.38 -10.43
CA LEU A 286 -4.45 7.11 -10.59
C LEU A 286 -4.87 5.89 -9.76
N LEU A 287 -4.08 4.81 -9.80
CA LEU A 287 -4.36 3.60 -9.05
C LEU A 287 -4.22 3.82 -7.54
N GLU A 288 -3.13 4.47 -7.12
CA GLU A 288 -2.90 4.86 -5.72
C GLU A 288 -4.05 5.71 -5.17
N ASN A 289 -4.52 6.68 -5.96
CA ASN A 289 -5.63 7.54 -5.59
C ASN A 289 -6.95 6.77 -5.48
N VAL A 290 -7.23 5.82 -6.38
CA VAL A 290 -8.42 4.96 -6.29
C VAL A 290 -8.38 4.10 -5.03
N VAL A 291 -7.22 3.52 -4.72
CA VAL A 291 -7.01 2.73 -3.49
C VAL A 291 -7.27 3.60 -2.26
N ASP A 292 -6.68 4.79 -2.19
CA ASP A 292 -6.85 5.68 -1.04
C ASP A 292 -8.30 6.18 -0.91
N GLU A 293 -9.01 6.43 -2.01
CA GLU A 293 -10.45 6.74 -1.97
C GLU A 293 -11.26 5.58 -1.34
N ILE A 294 -10.98 4.32 -1.71
CA ILE A 294 -11.64 3.14 -1.14
C ILE A 294 -11.35 3.04 0.35
N LEU A 295 -10.08 3.15 0.75
CA LEU A 295 -9.63 3.01 2.13
C LEU A 295 -10.22 4.10 3.04
N THR A 296 -10.16 5.37 2.60
CA THR A 296 -10.78 6.49 3.32
C THR A 296 -12.29 6.26 3.48
N ALA A 297 -12.99 5.80 2.43
CA ALA A 297 -14.42 5.51 2.51
C ALA A 297 -14.76 4.34 3.45
N CYS A 298 -13.86 3.37 3.59
CA CYS A 298 -14.00 2.25 4.53
C CYS A 298 -13.59 2.61 5.97
N GLY A 299 -12.95 3.77 6.19
CA GLY A 299 -12.43 4.18 7.50
C GLY A 299 -11.30 3.27 8.00
N ILE A 300 -10.44 2.80 7.09
CA ILE A 300 -9.28 1.94 7.36
C ILE A 300 -8.06 2.55 6.68
N SER A 301 -6.87 2.43 7.28
CA SER A 301 -5.63 2.96 6.70
C SER A 301 -5.04 2.07 5.58
N ARG A 302 -3.91 2.49 5.03
CA ARG A 302 -3.09 1.71 4.07
C ARG A 302 -2.50 0.42 4.66
N SER A 303 -2.72 0.13 5.95
CA SER A 303 -2.46 -1.20 6.52
C SER A 303 -3.16 -2.30 5.73
N ALA A 304 -4.39 -2.05 5.26
CA ALA A 304 -5.22 -2.98 4.50
C ALA A 304 -4.85 -3.15 3.02
N LEU A 305 -3.95 -2.30 2.49
CA LEU A 305 -3.40 -2.49 1.15
C LEU A 305 -2.37 -3.62 1.20
N LEU A 306 -2.57 -4.70 0.45
CA LEU A 306 -1.60 -5.81 0.40
C LEU A 306 -0.55 -5.59 -0.69
N TYR A 307 -0.98 -5.07 -1.83
CA TYR A 307 -0.13 -4.84 -3.00
C TYR A 307 -0.76 -3.79 -3.90
N THR A 308 0.07 -2.96 -4.50
CA THR A 308 -0.25 -2.05 -5.60
C THR A 308 0.94 -2.02 -6.54
N GLY A 309 0.69 -2.09 -7.84
CA GLY A 309 1.73 -1.99 -8.87
C GLY A 309 1.30 -2.59 -10.20
N GLY A 310 1.88 -2.08 -11.29
CA GLY A 310 1.65 -2.61 -12.63
C GLY A 310 0.19 -2.53 -13.10
N GLY A 311 -0.61 -1.63 -12.52
CA GLY A 311 -2.05 -1.53 -12.80
C GLY A 311 -2.94 -2.45 -11.98
N HIS A 312 -2.37 -3.22 -11.06
CA HIS A 312 -3.09 -4.16 -10.20
C HIS A 312 -3.01 -3.76 -8.73
N PHE A 313 -4.04 -4.06 -7.95
CA PHE A 313 -3.97 -3.97 -6.49
C PHE A 313 -4.73 -5.10 -5.80
N TYR A 314 -4.37 -5.34 -4.54
CA TYR A 314 -5.08 -6.23 -3.62
C TYR A 314 -5.33 -5.54 -2.28
N LEU A 315 -6.56 -5.62 -1.77
CA LEU A 315 -6.94 -5.10 -0.44
C LEU A 315 -7.52 -6.22 0.42
N LEU A 316 -7.33 -6.11 1.73
CA LEU A 316 -8.03 -6.91 2.75
C LEU A 316 -8.97 -6.01 3.55
N LEU A 317 -10.26 -6.07 3.24
CA LEU A 317 -11.29 -5.20 3.83
C LEU A 317 -12.26 -6.00 4.73
N PRO A 318 -13.07 -5.36 5.59
CA PRO A 318 -14.12 -6.04 6.33
C PRO A 318 -15.26 -6.46 5.40
N ASN A 319 -15.74 -7.69 5.53
CA ASN A 319 -16.88 -8.18 4.77
C ASN A 319 -18.19 -7.63 5.35
N THR A 320 -18.60 -6.46 4.88
CA THR A 320 -19.85 -5.80 5.28
C THR A 320 -20.60 -5.30 4.04
N ASP A 321 -21.92 -5.17 4.14
CA ASP A 321 -22.74 -4.63 3.05
C ASP A 321 -22.30 -3.20 2.68
N ALA A 322 -21.97 -2.38 3.69
CA ALA A 322 -21.48 -1.02 3.48
C ALA A 322 -20.19 -0.97 2.63
N VAL A 323 -19.22 -1.85 2.91
CA VAL A 323 -17.98 -1.91 2.12
C VAL A 323 -18.24 -2.42 0.70
N GLN A 324 -19.10 -3.41 0.52
CA GLN A 324 -19.46 -3.89 -0.83
C GLN A 324 -20.17 -2.81 -1.66
N GLU A 325 -21.01 -1.98 -1.02
CA GLU A 325 -21.59 -0.80 -1.66
C GLU A 325 -20.54 0.23 -2.04
N ILE A 326 -19.56 0.51 -1.17
CA ILE A 326 -18.44 1.42 -1.47
C ILE A 326 -17.67 0.93 -2.69
N LEU A 327 -17.32 -0.36 -2.76
CA LEU A 327 -16.61 -0.94 -3.89
C LEU A 327 -17.42 -0.85 -5.19
N THR A 328 -18.74 -1.07 -5.12
CA THR A 328 -19.64 -0.95 -6.28
C THR A 328 -19.71 0.50 -6.77
N LYS A 329 -19.91 1.46 -5.86
CA LYS A 329 -19.94 2.90 -6.16
C LYS A 329 -18.60 3.36 -6.74
N CYS A 330 -17.49 2.89 -6.18
CA CYS A 330 -16.14 3.18 -6.68
C CYS A 330 -15.96 2.69 -8.12
N ARG A 331 -16.25 1.41 -8.37
CA ARG A 331 -16.14 0.82 -9.71
C ARG A 331 -16.99 1.59 -10.74
N GLN A 332 -18.21 1.99 -10.39
CA GLN A 332 -19.08 2.76 -11.27
C GLN A 332 -18.56 4.18 -11.52
N ALA A 333 -18.20 4.91 -10.46
CA ALA A 333 -17.72 6.28 -10.55
C ALA A 333 -16.40 6.39 -11.34
N VAL A 334 -15.42 5.52 -11.02
CA VAL A 334 -14.13 5.49 -11.71
C VAL A 334 -14.31 5.13 -13.18
N ASN A 335 -15.11 4.12 -13.52
CA ASN A 335 -15.31 3.75 -14.92
C ASN A 335 -16.14 4.78 -15.70
N ALA A 336 -17.10 5.46 -15.07
CA ALA A 336 -17.80 6.58 -15.71
C ALA A 336 -16.81 7.72 -16.04
N TRP A 337 -15.92 8.03 -15.10
CA TRP A 337 -14.87 9.03 -15.27
C TRP A 337 -13.85 8.61 -16.36
N LEU A 338 -13.42 7.36 -16.38
CA LEU A 338 -12.53 6.82 -17.42
C LEU A 338 -13.18 6.86 -18.81
N LEU A 339 -14.48 6.55 -18.91
CA LEU A 339 -15.22 6.67 -20.17
C LEU A 339 -15.25 8.10 -20.68
N GLU A 340 -15.45 9.08 -19.80
CA GLU A 340 -15.45 10.50 -20.17
C GLU A 340 -14.07 10.97 -20.68
N HIS A 341 -12.99 10.53 -20.04
CA HIS A 341 -11.64 11.06 -20.33
C HIS A 341 -10.85 10.25 -21.37
N PHE A 342 -11.10 8.94 -21.45
CA PHE A 342 -10.32 8.01 -22.25
C PHE A 342 -11.17 7.09 -23.14
N GLY A 343 -12.50 7.21 -23.07
CA GLY A 343 -13.41 6.30 -23.75
C GLY A 343 -13.21 4.86 -23.27
N THR A 344 -13.34 3.91 -24.19
CA THR A 344 -13.23 2.48 -23.87
C THR A 344 -11.79 1.94 -23.81
N ARG A 345 -10.79 2.82 -23.93
CA ARG A 345 -9.36 2.44 -23.97
C ARG A 345 -8.80 2.05 -22.61
N LEU A 346 -9.34 2.61 -21.53
CA LEU A 346 -9.00 2.25 -20.17
C LEU A 346 -10.25 1.77 -19.44
N TYR A 347 -10.08 0.77 -18.60
CA TYR A 347 -11.15 0.20 -17.78
C TYR A 347 -10.57 -0.32 -16.48
N LEU A 348 -11.19 0.00 -15.35
CA LEU A 348 -10.86 -0.58 -14.05
C LEU A 348 -11.81 -1.73 -13.76
N ALA A 349 -11.31 -2.96 -13.86
CA ALA A 349 -12.00 -4.14 -13.34
C ALA A 349 -11.79 -4.21 -11.83
N MET A 350 -12.85 -4.48 -11.07
CA MET A 350 -12.75 -4.78 -9.64
C MET A 350 -13.61 -5.99 -9.31
N ALA A 351 -13.09 -6.89 -8.50
CA ALA A 351 -13.80 -8.04 -7.98
C ALA A 351 -13.41 -8.28 -6.53
N TRP A 352 -14.29 -8.94 -5.78
CA TRP A 352 -14.05 -9.25 -4.37
C TRP A 352 -14.71 -10.56 -3.98
N THR A 353 -14.15 -11.23 -2.98
CA THR A 353 -14.72 -12.44 -2.39
C THR A 353 -14.69 -12.38 -0.86
N PRO A 354 -15.75 -12.83 -0.17
CA PRO A 354 -15.71 -13.13 1.25
C PRO A 354 -14.68 -14.22 1.56
N CYS A 355 -13.98 -14.05 2.68
CA CYS A 355 -12.95 -14.95 3.18
C CYS A 355 -13.07 -15.11 4.70
N ALA A 356 -13.00 -16.35 5.16
CA ALA A 356 -12.77 -16.68 6.56
C ALA A 356 -11.29 -16.54 6.92
N ALA A 357 -11.00 -16.33 8.20
CA ALA A 357 -9.63 -16.18 8.68
C ALA A 357 -8.80 -17.46 8.43
N THR A 358 -9.45 -18.63 8.53
CA THR A 358 -8.85 -19.94 8.29
C THR A 358 -8.37 -20.14 6.85
N GLU A 359 -8.90 -19.38 5.89
CA GLU A 359 -8.49 -19.47 4.48
C GLU A 359 -7.12 -18.85 4.20
N PHE A 360 -6.58 -18.03 5.12
CA PHE A 360 -5.28 -17.36 4.95
C PHE A 360 -4.11 -18.09 5.64
N GLY A 361 -4.38 -19.19 6.34
CA GLY A 361 -3.37 -20.01 7.02
C GLY A 361 -2.81 -21.13 6.15
N VAL A 362 -1.66 -21.67 6.56
CA VAL A 362 -1.06 -22.86 5.94
C VAL A 362 -1.79 -24.13 6.41
N THR A 363 -2.52 -24.81 5.52
CA THR A 363 -3.19 -26.08 5.86
C THR A 363 -2.22 -27.26 5.73
N LYS A 364 -2.14 -28.11 6.77
CA LYS A 364 -1.24 -29.28 6.83
C LYS A 364 -1.58 -30.39 5.83
N GLU A 365 -2.77 -30.39 5.22
CA GLU A 365 -3.25 -31.46 4.34
C GLU A 365 -3.63 -30.93 2.94
N GLY A 366 -2.67 -30.46 2.14
CA GLY A 366 -2.86 -30.20 0.70
C GLY A 366 -4.02 -29.26 0.32
N GLY A 367 -4.61 -28.56 1.29
CA GLY A 367 -5.69 -27.62 1.09
C GLY A 367 -5.18 -26.42 0.31
N HIS A 368 -6.03 -25.87 -0.54
CA HIS A 368 -5.66 -24.77 -1.42
C HIS A 368 -5.31 -23.46 -0.67
N GLY A 369 -5.35 -23.40 0.67
CA GLY A 369 -4.92 -22.26 1.51
C GLY A 369 -5.30 -20.88 0.95
N THR A 370 -4.41 -19.91 1.13
CA THR A 370 -4.53 -18.56 0.55
C THR A 370 -4.70 -18.61 -0.98
N GLN A 371 -4.11 -19.60 -1.66
CA GLN A 371 -4.21 -19.76 -3.12
C GLN A 371 -5.66 -19.94 -3.59
N ALA A 372 -6.53 -20.58 -2.80
CA ALA A 372 -7.94 -20.77 -3.14
C ALA A 372 -8.69 -19.43 -3.21
N ALA A 373 -8.46 -18.56 -2.22
CA ALA A 373 -9.06 -17.23 -2.15
C ALA A 373 -8.59 -16.36 -3.33
N PHE A 374 -7.29 -16.34 -3.59
CA PHE A 374 -6.71 -15.59 -4.72
C PHE A 374 -7.19 -16.13 -6.09
N ARG A 375 -7.37 -17.44 -6.23
CA ARG A 375 -7.94 -18.03 -7.45
C ARG A 375 -9.38 -17.57 -7.66
N ARG A 376 -10.20 -17.63 -6.61
CA ARG A 376 -11.62 -17.25 -6.67
C ARG A 376 -11.79 -15.79 -7.07
N VAL A 377 -11.04 -14.87 -6.46
CA VAL A 377 -11.11 -13.44 -6.83
C VAL A 377 -10.58 -13.18 -8.25
N SER A 378 -9.57 -13.93 -8.70
CA SER A 378 -9.03 -13.82 -10.06
C SER A 378 -10.03 -14.29 -11.14
N GLU A 379 -10.77 -15.37 -10.86
CA GLU A 379 -11.86 -15.84 -11.73
C GLU A 379 -12.98 -14.80 -11.84
N LEU A 380 -13.40 -14.22 -10.71
CA LEU A 380 -14.39 -13.13 -10.68
C LEU A 380 -13.90 -11.90 -11.45
N LEU A 381 -12.63 -11.51 -11.27
CA LEU A 381 -12.02 -10.38 -11.97
C LEU A 381 -11.97 -10.62 -13.48
N SER A 382 -11.69 -11.86 -13.89
CA SER A 382 -11.68 -12.25 -15.30
C SER A 382 -13.08 -12.19 -15.93
N ALA A 383 -14.11 -12.61 -15.19
CA ALA A 383 -15.50 -12.48 -15.62
C ALA A 383 -15.92 -11.00 -15.74
N GLU A 384 -15.53 -10.15 -14.79
CA GLU A 384 -15.81 -8.71 -14.81
C GLU A 384 -15.22 -8.02 -16.06
N LYS A 385 -14.01 -8.41 -16.48
CA LYS A 385 -13.38 -7.87 -17.70
C LYS A 385 -14.16 -8.17 -18.99
N LEU A 386 -14.95 -9.24 -19.00
CA LEU A 386 -15.83 -9.60 -20.11
C LEU A 386 -17.14 -8.80 -20.11
N CYS A 387 -17.55 -8.28 -18.95
CA CYS A 387 -18.82 -7.57 -18.73
C CYS A 387 -18.58 -6.18 -18.12
N ARG A 388 -17.81 -5.33 -18.82
CA ARG A 388 -17.20 -4.11 -18.26
C ARG A 388 -18.15 -3.06 -17.69
N TYR A 389 -19.25 -2.76 -18.36
CA TYR A 389 -20.01 -1.55 -18.07
C TYR A 389 -21.35 -1.89 -17.44
N SER A 390 -21.76 -1.05 -16.48
CA SER A 390 -23.12 -1.06 -15.94
C SER A 390 -24.17 -0.72 -17.01
N GLU A 391 -25.43 -1.04 -16.75
CA GLU A 391 -26.55 -0.71 -17.66
C GLU A 391 -26.61 0.78 -18.00
N ASP A 392 -26.43 1.67 -17.01
CA ASP A 392 -26.42 3.12 -17.22
C ASP A 392 -25.25 3.58 -18.11
N GLN A 393 -24.06 3.01 -17.89
CA GLN A 393 -22.89 3.30 -18.72
C GLN A 393 -23.08 2.80 -20.15
N LEU A 394 -23.67 1.60 -20.33
CA LEU A 394 -23.99 1.06 -21.66
C LEU A 394 -25.08 1.90 -22.36
N ALA A 395 -26.10 2.34 -21.63
CA ALA A 395 -27.14 3.22 -22.16
C ALA A 395 -26.54 4.55 -22.66
N ALA A 396 -25.59 5.12 -21.90
CA ALA A 396 -24.85 6.30 -22.32
C ALA A 396 -23.95 6.01 -23.55
N LEU A 397 -23.23 4.90 -23.56
CA LEU A 397 -22.36 4.49 -24.67
C LEU A 397 -23.12 4.22 -25.97
N PHE A 398 -24.32 3.64 -25.89
CA PHE A 398 -25.13 3.32 -27.06
C PHE A 398 -26.09 4.42 -27.50
N SER A 399 -26.21 5.50 -26.71
CA SER A 399 -27.02 6.66 -27.08
C SER A 399 -26.22 7.62 -27.95
N PRO A 400 -26.60 7.85 -29.23
CA PRO A 400 -25.88 8.77 -30.11
C PRO A 400 -25.88 10.22 -29.62
N SER A 401 -26.86 10.59 -28.79
CA SER A 401 -27.00 11.93 -28.21
C SER A 401 -26.33 12.08 -26.83
N SER A 402 -25.66 11.04 -26.32
CA SER A 402 -24.98 11.13 -25.03
C SER A 402 -23.77 12.06 -25.10
N ALA A 403 -23.33 12.55 -23.94
CA ALA A 403 -22.11 13.34 -23.83
C ALA A 403 -20.87 12.58 -24.31
N LEU A 404 -20.87 11.24 -24.16
CA LEU A 404 -19.76 10.36 -24.57
C LEU A 404 -19.61 10.27 -26.10
N ASN A 405 -20.71 10.35 -26.84
CA ASN A 405 -20.72 10.24 -28.30
C ASN A 405 -20.80 11.60 -29.00
N LYS A 406 -20.81 12.70 -28.25
CA LYS A 406 -20.91 14.05 -28.81
C LYS A 406 -19.64 14.40 -29.57
N VAL A 407 -19.74 14.45 -30.90
CA VAL A 407 -18.70 15.02 -31.77
C VAL A 407 -18.65 16.53 -31.53
N ARG A 408 -17.57 17.00 -30.90
CA ARG A 408 -17.37 18.43 -30.58
C ARG A 408 -16.77 19.19 -31.77
N ASP A 409 -15.89 18.53 -32.50
CA ASP A 409 -15.34 18.95 -33.77
C ASP A 409 -15.37 17.76 -34.73
N ALA A 410 -16.00 17.93 -35.90
CA ALA A 410 -16.16 16.89 -36.92
C ALA A 410 -15.02 16.90 -37.96
N SER A 411 -14.16 17.92 -37.93
CA SER A 411 -13.06 18.11 -38.89
C SER A 411 -11.72 17.60 -38.36
N ARG A 412 -11.53 17.62 -37.04
CA ARG A 412 -10.26 17.36 -36.37
C ARG A 412 -10.46 16.57 -35.08
N GLU A 413 -9.44 15.79 -34.73
CA GLU A 413 -9.38 15.02 -33.48
C GLU A 413 -7.96 15.05 -32.92
N CYS A 414 -7.80 14.66 -31.65
CA CYS A 414 -6.48 14.50 -31.07
C CYS A 414 -5.68 13.42 -31.80
N ALA A 415 -4.48 13.75 -32.29
CA ALA A 415 -3.63 12.82 -33.03
C ALA A 415 -3.12 11.62 -32.20
N ILE A 416 -3.20 11.70 -30.86
CA ILE A 416 -2.72 10.65 -29.95
C ILE A 416 -3.85 9.78 -29.46
N CYS A 417 -4.93 10.40 -29.00
CA CYS A 417 -6.02 9.72 -28.32
C CYS A 417 -7.34 9.81 -29.08
N HIS A 418 -7.37 10.30 -30.32
CA HIS A 418 -8.56 10.34 -31.19
C HIS A 418 -9.83 10.89 -30.54
N THR A 419 -9.66 11.74 -29.53
CA THR A 419 -10.78 12.33 -28.80
C THR A 419 -11.19 13.61 -29.52
N SER A 420 -12.48 13.73 -29.85
CA SER A 420 -13.04 14.92 -30.47
C SER A 420 -13.12 16.05 -29.43
N THR A 421 -12.43 17.15 -29.70
CA THR A 421 -12.42 18.35 -28.85
C THR A 421 -12.20 19.60 -29.71
N THR A 422 -12.77 20.72 -29.27
CA THR A 422 -12.53 22.05 -29.86
C THR A 422 -11.26 22.72 -29.36
N GLU A 423 -10.62 22.14 -28.33
CA GLU A 423 -9.45 22.70 -27.64
C GLU A 423 -8.17 21.93 -27.98
N LEU A 424 -7.90 21.75 -29.27
CA LEU A 424 -6.65 21.17 -29.72
C LEU A 424 -5.51 22.18 -29.61
N ALA A 425 -4.37 21.73 -29.06
CA ALA A 425 -3.14 22.49 -28.97
C ALA A 425 -2.03 21.82 -29.78
N GLN A 426 -1.08 22.61 -30.29
CA GLN A 426 0.12 22.08 -30.95
C GLN A 426 0.98 21.29 -29.96
N TYR A 427 1.46 20.13 -30.41
CA TYR A 427 2.37 19.30 -29.63
C TYR A 427 3.76 19.95 -29.57
N ARG A 428 4.35 20.02 -28.37
CA ARG A 428 5.54 20.85 -28.12
C ARG A 428 6.75 20.49 -28.98
N ASP A 429 6.98 19.21 -29.23
CA ASP A 429 8.12 18.72 -30.02
C ASP A 429 7.78 18.43 -31.50
N ALA A 430 6.53 18.67 -31.93
CA ALA A 430 6.06 18.44 -33.30
C ALA A 430 4.85 19.34 -33.60
N SER A 431 5.11 20.52 -34.17
CA SER A 431 4.07 21.55 -34.37
C SER A 431 2.98 21.17 -35.38
N GLU A 432 3.25 20.16 -36.21
CA GLU A 432 2.31 19.54 -37.13
C GLU A 432 1.31 18.58 -36.45
N ILE A 433 1.57 18.19 -35.20
CA ILE A 433 0.72 17.30 -34.42
C ILE A 433 -0.15 18.13 -33.48
N GLU A 434 -1.45 17.86 -33.50
CA GLU A 434 -2.41 18.52 -32.63
C GLU A 434 -3.00 17.55 -31.62
N VAL A 435 -3.05 17.97 -30.35
CA VAL A 435 -3.39 17.10 -29.22
C VAL A 435 -4.42 17.74 -28.31
N CYS A 436 -5.22 16.91 -27.66
CA CYS A 436 -6.18 17.37 -26.65
C CYS A 436 -5.48 17.85 -25.36
N PRO A 437 -6.19 18.60 -24.50
CA PRO A 437 -5.63 19.10 -23.24
C PRO A 437 -5.07 18.00 -22.35
N MET A 438 -5.71 16.83 -22.30
CA MET A 438 -5.24 15.69 -21.50
C MET A 438 -3.90 15.14 -22.01
N CYS A 439 -3.75 14.94 -23.32
CA CYS A 439 -2.50 14.43 -23.89
C CYS A 439 -1.36 15.45 -23.76
N SER A 440 -1.67 16.75 -23.93
CA SER A 440 -0.71 17.84 -23.69
C SER A 440 -0.29 17.90 -22.22
N GLY A 441 -1.25 17.77 -21.31
CA GLY A 441 -1.01 17.74 -19.86
C GLY A 441 -0.15 16.55 -19.43
N LEU A 442 -0.41 15.35 -19.95
CA LEU A 442 0.38 14.15 -19.66
C LEU A 442 1.84 14.30 -20.12
N TYR A 443 2.05 14.88 -21.30
CA TYR A 443 3.38 15.22 -21.78
C TYR A 443 4.10 16.19 -20.81
N ALA A 444 3.44 17.30 -20.47
CA ALA A 444 4.01 18.31 -19.57
C ALA A 444 4.25 17.77 -18.16
N PHE A 445 3.39 16.86 -17.69
CA PHE A 445 3.57 16.15 -16.43
C PHE A 445 4.84 15.28 -16.46
N GLY A 446 5.09 14.56 -17.55
CA GLY A 446 6.32 13.78 -17.74
C GLY A 446 7.61 14.59 -17.69
N GLU A 447 7.56 15.88 -18.02
CA GLU A 447 8.65 16.83 -17.81
C GLU A 447 8.77 17.26 -16.33
N ARG A 448 7.64 17.61 -15.69
CA ARG A 448 7.63 18.09 -14.31
C ARG A 448 8.05 17.06 -13.27
N ILE A 449 7.70 15.78 -13.45
CA ILE A 449 8.03 14.71 -12.48
C ILE A 449 9.53 14.41 -12.34
N LEU A 450 10.36 15.02 -13.18
CA LEU A 450 11.83 14.99 -13.05
C LEU A 450 12.36 16.03 -12.07
N ALA A 451 11.58 17.09 -11.83
CA ALA A 451 11.95 18.21 -10.97
C ALA A 451 11.11 18.26 -9.69
N GLY A 452 9.90 17.72 -9.73
CA GLY A 452 9.03 17.56 -8.57
C GLY A 452 9.13 16.15 -7.98
N ASP A 453 9.29 16.09 -6.66
CA ASP A 453 9.30 14.85 -5.88
C ASP A 453 7.95 14.60 -5.18
N VAL A 454 7.10 15.64 -5.14
CA VAL A 454 5.82 15.66 -4.44
C VAL A 454 4.69 15.68 -5.46
N PHE A 455 3.67 14.85 -5.24
CA PHE A 455 2.48 14.76 -6.08
C PHE A 455 1.26 15.07 -5.24
N ALA A 456 0.74 16.27 -5.43
CA ALA A 456 -0.39 16.79 -4.68
C ALA A 456 -1.70 16.44 -5.41
N VAL A 457 -2.66 15.89 -4.67
CA VAL A 457 -4.03 15.68 -5.13
C VAL A 457 -4.92 16.70 -4.43
N SER A 458 -5.59 17.55 -5.20
CA SER A 458 -6.46 18.62 -4.71
C SER A 458 -7.92 18.45 -5.15
N GLU A 459 -8.82 19.06 -4.37
CA GLU A 459 -10.25 19.16 -4.71
C GLU A 459 -10.49 20.25 -5.77
N ASP A 460 -9.67 21.30 -5.77
CA ASP A 460 -9.77 22.42 -6.69
C ASP A 460 -8.78 22.30 -7.86
N ALA A 461 -9.21 22.70 -9.06
CA ALA A 461 -8.38 22.69 -10.25
C ALA A 461 -7.26 23.75 -10.19
N ALA A 462 -6.02 23.31 -10.37
CA ALA A 462 -4.86 24.19 -10.54
C ALA A 462 -4.48 24.34 -12.03
N ALA A 463 -3.68 25.37 -12.33
CA ALA A 463 -3.07 25.49 -13.65
C ALA A 463 -2.18 24.28 -13.95
N ASN A 464 -2.36 23.67 -15.12
CA ASN A 464 -1.66 22.45 -15.55
C ASN A 464 -1.92 21.21 -14.67
N ALA A 465 -2.99 21.18 -13.88
CA ALA A 465 -3.37 19.96 -13.17
C ALA A 465 -3.91 18.90 -14.11
N LEU A 466 -3.62 17.64 -13.82
CA LEU A 466 -4.21 16.49 -14.49
C LEU A 466 -5.43 16.02 -13.71
N PRO A 467 -6.57 15.73 -14.37
CA PRO A 467 -7.74 15.27 -13.65
C PRO A 467 -7.55 13.80 -13.21
N LEU A 468 -8.11 13.45 -12.06
CA LEU A 468 -8.14 12.11 -11.48
C LEU A 468 -9.58 11.75 -11.05
N PRO A 469 -9.94 10.45 -11.07
CA PRO A 469 -11.24 10.02 -10.56
C PRO A 469 -11.27 10.10 -9.02
N GLY A 470 -12.36 10.62 -8.46
CA GLY A 470 -12.67 10.53 -7.03
C GLY A 470 -14.09 10.00 -6.82
N LEU A 471 -14.40 9.53 -5.60
CA LEU A 471 -15.73 8.99 -5.29
C LEU A 471 -16.82 10.07 -5.30
N SER A 472 -16.45 11.31 -4.98
CA SER A 472 -17.37 12.46 -4.91
C SER A 472 -17.20 13.46 -6.06
N GLY A 473 -16.42 13.11 -7.09
CA GLY A 473 -16.15 13.99 -8.24
C GLY A 473 -14.72 13.90 -8.75
N THR A 474 -14.36 14.77 -9.69
CA THR A 474 -13.01 14.86 -10.23
C THR A 474 -12.07 15.51 -9.23
N LEU A 475 -10.92 14.89 -9.00
CA LEU A 475 -9.79 15.44 -8.26
C LEU A 475 -8.70 15.90 -9.24
N TYR A 476 -7.69 16.59 -8.74
CA TYR A 476 -6.67 17.23 -9.58
C TYR A 476 -5.26 16.92 -9.08
N LEU A 477 -4.41 16.46 -9.99
CA LEU A 477 -3.03 16.06 -9.73
C LEU A 477 -2.04 17.10 -10.24
N THR A 478 -1.10 17.49 -9.38
CA THR A 478 0.07 18.28 -9.77
C THR A 478 1.37 17.63 -9.29
N ALA A 479 2.49 18.02 -9.90
CA ALA A 479 3.83 17.65 -9.47
C ALA A 479 4.56 18.90 -9.02
N GLU A 480 5.01 18.90 -7.78
CA GLU A 480 5.51 20.05 -7.04
C GLU A 480 6.87 19.74 -6.41
N LYS A 481 7.64 20.78 -6.11
CA LYS A 481 8.85 20.64 -5.31
C LYS A 481 8.50 20.57 -3.83
N LEU A 482 9.34 19.87 -3.08
CA LEU A 482 9.21 19.73 -1.63
C LEU A 482 9.04 21.07 -0.90
N ALA A 483 9.87 22.06 -1.27
CA ALA A 483 9.89 23.37 -0.65
C ALA A 483 8.67 24.25 -0.96
N GLU A 484 7.89 23.89 -1.99
CA GLU A 484 6.74 24.66 -2.47
C GLU A 484 5.41 24.04 -1.99
N THR A 485 5.45 22.87 -1.33
CA THR A 485 4.27 22.05 -1.03
C THR A 485 3.37 22.64 0.07
N ASP A 486 3.96 23.19 1.14
CA ASP A 486 3.20 23.76 2.25
C ASP A 486 2.50 25.08 1.88
N ASP A 487 2.93 25.73 0.80
CA ASP A 487 2.41 27.02 0.31
C ASP A 487 1.37 26.87 -0.83
N LEU A 488 0.94 25.64 -1.13
CA LEU A 488 -0.02 25.41 -2.20
C LEU A 488 -1.39 26.04 -1.88
N PRO A 489 -1.96 26.89 -2.76
CA PRO A 489 -3.21 27.58 -2.50
C PRO A 489 -4.45 26.67 -2.61
N GLN A 490 -4.31 25.46 -3.16
CA GLN A 490 -5.41 24.53 -3.38
C GLN A 490 -5.80 23.79 -2.11
N THR A 491 -7.06 23.35 -2.03
CA THR A 491 -7.52 22.45 -0.98
C THR A 491 -6.94 21.05 -1.23
N LEU A 492 -5.88 20.70 -0.50
CA LEU A 492 -5.22 19.41 -0.63
C LEU A 492 -6.05 18.30 0.00
N ARG A 493 -6.24 17.23 -0.78
CA ARG A 493 -6.90 15.99 -0.36
C ARG A 493 -5.89 15.01 0.21
N ARG A 494 -4.74 14.87 -0.45
CA ARG A 494 -3.63 13.99 -0.08
C ARG A 494 -2.36 14.34 -0.85
N ILE A 495 -1.23 13.85 -0.36
CA ILE A 495 0.08 14.04 -0.96
C ILE A 495 0.76 12.69 -1.11
N TYR A 496 1.40 12.47 -2.26
CA TYR A 496 2.37 11.39 -2.45
C TYR A 496 3.77 11.95 -2.58
N ILE A 497 4.77 11.23 -2.08
CA ILE A 497 6.18 11.59 -2.25
C ILE A 497 6.95 10.41 -2.82
N LYS A 498 7.72 10.66 -3.87
CA LYS A 498 8.55 9.63 -4.52
C LYS A 498 9.93 9.58 -3.88
N ASN A 499 10.30 8.40 -3.40
CA ASN A 499 11.64 8.04 -2.96
C ASN A 499 12.34 9.03 -1.99
N LYS A 500 11.59 9.83 -1.23
CA LYS A 500 12.11 10.85 -0.33
C LYS A 500 11.27 10.92 0.93
N VAL A 501 11.86 11.31 2.04
CA VAL A 501 11.13 11.55 3.28
C VAL A 501 10.58 12.98 3.28
N TYR A 502 9.26 13.12 3.45
CA TYR A 502 8.65 14.42 3.73
C TYR A 502 8.54 14.63 5.24
N THR A 503 8.98 15.79 5.72
CA THR A 503 8.87 16.19 7.13
C THR A 503 7.97 17.43 7.32
N GLY A 504 7.19 17.81 6.30
CA GLY A 504 6.25 18.94 6.39
C GLY A 504 5.02 18.62 7.24
N ALA A 505 4.15 19.62 7.41
CA ALA A 505 3.00 19.52 8.32
C ALA A 505 1.89 18.59 7.82
N GLN A 506 1.88 18.26 6.52
CA GLN A 506 0.89 17.40 5.89
C GLN A 506 1.43 15.98 5.67
N LEU A 507 0.55 14.99 5.84
CA LEU A 507 0.86 13.58 5.65
C LEU A 507 1.14 13.28 4.16
N ALA A 508 2.35 12.82 3.85
CA ALA A 508 2.70 12.33 2.52
C ALA A 508 2.82 10.80 2.53
N THR A 509 2.09 10.14 1.61
CA THR A 509 2.23 8.71 1.33
C THR A 509 3.52 8.49 0.54
N HIS A 510 4.42 7.65 1.07
CA HIS A 510 5.67 7.34 0.40
C HIS A 510 5.46 6.33 -0.74
N LEU A 511 6.01 6.63 -1.93
CA LEU A 511 5.99 5.75 -3.09
C LEU A 511 7.43 5.39 -3.49
N TRP A 512 7.69 4.10 -3.63
CA TRP A 512 8.96 3.56 -4.12
C TRP A 512 8.89 3.33 -5.63
N LEU A 513 9.70 4.07 -6.39
CA LEU A 513 9.59 4.12 -7.86
C LEU A 513 10.96 4.09 -8.53
N GLY A 514 11.08 3.31 -9.60
CA GLY A 514 12.23 3.38 -10.49
C GLY A 514 12.18 4.63 -11.36
N ASP A 515 13.02 5.63 -11.07
CA ASP A 515 12.99 6.93 -11.75
C ASP A 515 14.34 7.39 -12.31
N TYR A 516 15.31 6.48 -12.41
CA TYR A 516 16.60 6.75 -13.00
C TYR A 516 16.47 7.30 -14.43
N THR A 517 17.19 8.37 -14.72
CA THR A 517 17.26 8.97 -16.05
C THR A 517 18.68 9.36 -16.42
N VAL A 518 19.04 9.12 -17.68
CA VAL A 518 20.34 9.54 -18.21
C VAL A 518 20.30 11.03 -18.54
N ARG A 519 21.25 11.78 -17.99
CA ARG A 519 21.41 13.21 -18.22
C ARG A 519 22.57 13.48 -19.18
N LYS A 520 22.44 14.58 -19.93
CA LYS A 520 23.49 15.24 -20.71
C LYS A 520 24.43 15.99 -19.78
N ASP A 521 25.55 16.46 -20.34
CA ASP A 521 26.53 17.26 -19.61
C ASP A 521 25.96 18.62 -19.16
N ASP A 522 24.94 19.13 -19.84
CA ASP A 522 24.20 20.35 -19.47
C ASP A 522 23.10 20.11 -18.41
N GLY A 523 22.96 18.88 -17.90
CA GLY A 523 21.94 18.48 -16.92
C GLY A 523 20.56 18.14 -17.50
N GLY A 524 20.34 18.38 -18.80
CA GLY A 524 19.11 18.02 -19.51
C GLY A 524 18.98 16.51 -19.67
N VAL A 525 17.75 15.99 -19.71
CA VAL A 525 17.51 14.55 -19.93
C VAL A 525 17.74 14.17 -21.39
N MET A 526 18.31 12.99 -21.60
CA MET A 526 18.53 12.44 -22.95
C MET A 526 17.23 11.91 -23.55
N GLU A 527 17.04 12.18 -24.84
CA GLU A 527 15.95 11.62 -25.66
C GLU A 527 16.38 10.32 -26.37
N LEU A 528 15.42 9.55 -26.89
CA LEU A 528 15.68 8.25 -27.55
C LEU A 528 16.78 8.32 -28.61
N GLY A 529 16.75 9.32 -29.49
CA GLY A 529 17.76 9.49 -30.54
C GLY A 529 19.17 9.71 -29.99
N GLN A 530 19.29 10.37 -28.83
CA GLN A 530 20.57 10.64 -28.18
C GLN A 530 21.11 9.41 -27.44
N LEU A 531 20.22 8.63 -26.82
CA LEU A 531 20.56 7.34 -26.22
C LEU A 531 21.06 6.38 -27.30
N ALA A 532 20.35 6.29 -28.44
CA ALA A 532 20.74 5.46 -29.57
C ALA A 532 22.11 5.85 -30.14
N ALA A 533 22.39 7.16 -30.26
CA ALA A 533 23.69 7.65 -30.72
C ALA A 533 24.86 7.27 -29.80
N ARG A 534 24.61 6.96 -28.52
CA ARG A 534 25.64 6.46 -27.59
C ARG A 534 25.91 4.96 -27.72
N SER A 535 25.07 4.21 -28.42
CA SER A 535 25.21 2.76 -28.55
C SER A 535 26.32 2.31 -29.52
N GLY A 536 27.09 3.23 -30.10
CA GLY A 536 28.27 2.90 -30.92
C GLY A 536 27.97 2.11 -32.19
N GLY A 537 26.73 2.20 -32.70
CA GLY A 537 26.28 1.58 -33.95
C GLY A 537 26.56 2.43 -35.19
#